data_AF-A0A2V8WCT3-F1
#
_entry.id   AF-A0A2V8WCT3-F1
#
_cell.length_a   1.000
_cell.length_b   1.000
_cell.length_c   1.000
_cell.angle_alpha   90.00
_cell.angle_beta   90.00
_cell.angle_gamma   90.00
#
_symmetry.space_group_name_H-M   'P 1'
#
loop_
_entity.id
_entity.type
_entity.pdbx_description
1 polymer ?
#
loop_
_entity_poly.entity_id
_entity_poly.type
_entity_poly.pdbx_seq_one_letter_code
_entity_poly.pdbx_strand_id
1 'polypeptide(L)'
;MRQRSRLVPVGALAAECLALERFELARQLHAKALRTEKPKPWHALRIGLKRFRYTVESLLPEHYASWSDNLKRLQDILGEIHDLDVLTAVVKKSDLIETYRRLTLGKTSLWNIWRSGLPTNGRVEAAALARLRATARAVDPHVRRTSQVSRISIALFDAFKRGDAAPAFCDTALRRILLTAARLHGVGNASTRKPPQKAARKFLLGLVVPPGWTNEDWELLALAVRYHRGAEPRAKAGSFSKLSAEQQNSVRALAGVLRLARALRKCGVLSGSGFRAEKSADTIVLRVPGLPDDAGTAARLAAGKHLLEEYLRLPLIMKTAAKTEKVVTLAPQQVPEFSVLASD
;
A
#
# COMPACT_ATOMS: atom_id res chain seq x y z
N MET A 1 -14.31 -15.14 2.25
CA MET A 1 -13.29 -14.77 3.27
C MET A 1 -12.40 -15.95 3.68
N ARG A 2 -12.92 -17.18 3.82
CA ARG A 2 -12.13 -18.38 4.23
C ARG A 2 -10.96 -18.76 3.30
N GLN A 3 -10.98 -18.39 2.02
CA GLN A 3 -9.84 -18.61 1.10
C GLN A 3 -8.68 -17.60 1.28
N ARG A 4 -8.91 -16.42 1.86
CA ARG A 4 -7.88 -15.36 1.94
C ARG A 4 -6.95 -15.51 3.16
N SER A 5 -7.42 -16.13 4.24
CA SER A 5 -6.61 -16.41 5.43
C SER A 5 -5.56 -17.50 5.20
N ARG A 6 -5.76 -18.39 4.22
CA ARG A 6 -4.80 -19.45 3.85
C ARG A 6 -3.51 -18.94 3.19
N LEU A 7 -3.47 -17.68 2.78
CA LEU A 7 -2.35 -17.09 2.02
C LEU A 7 -1.50 -16.13 2.86
N VAL A 8 -1.82 -16.00 4.15
CA VAL A 8 -1.07 -15.18 5.11
C VAL A 8 -0.28 -16.14 6.00
N PRO A 9 1.05 -16.10 5.98
CA PRO A 9 1.85 -16.93 6.88
C PRO A 9 1.55 -16.63 8.34
N VAL A 10 1.49 -17.67 9.17
CA VAL A 10 1.30 -17.57 10.62
C VAL A 10 2.46 -16.77 11.21
N GLY A 11 2.18 -15.87 12.16
CA GLY A 11 3.17 -15.01 12.82
C GLY A 11 3.74 -13.87 11.95
N ALA A 12 3.40 -13.77 10.66
CA ALA A 12 3.93 -12.72 9.81
C ALA A 12 3.27 -11.34 10.08
N LEU A 13 3.94 -10.25 9.69
CA LEU A 13 3.41 -8.88 9.76
C LEU A 13 2.02 -8.70 9.11
N ALA A 14 1.72 -9.48 8.06
CA ALA A 14 0.41 -9.49 7.43
C ALA A 14 -0.69 -10.07 8.35
N ALA A 15 -0.36 -11.07 9.16
CA ALA A 15 -1.25 -11.63 10.19
C ALA A 15 -1.49 -10.61 11.31
N GLU A 16 -0.42 -9.96 11.79
CA GLU A 16 -0.51 -8.89 12.79
C GLU A 16 -1.43 -7.74 12.32
N CYS A 17 -1.33 -7.34 11.04
CA CYS A 17 -2.23 -6.33 10.46
C CYS A 17 -3.69 -6.77 10.45
N LEU A 18 -3.98 -8.03 10.10
CA LEU A 18 -5.34 -8.55 10.10
C LEU A 18 -5.90 -8.61 11.52
N ALA A 19 -5.09 -9.00 12.50
CA ALA A 19 -5.49 -8.98 13.91
C ALA A 19 -5.80 -7.54 14.37
N LEU A 20 -4.97 -6.56 13.99
CA LEU A 20 -5.21 -5.15 14.29
C LEU A 20 -6.50 -4.61 13.65
N GLU A 21 -6.79 -4.96 12.40
CA GLU A 21 -8.08 -4.62 11.76
C GLU A 21 -9.27 -5.16 12.54
N ARG A 22 -9.20 -6.42 12.98
CA ARG A 22 -10.28 -7.03 13.77
C ARG A 22 -10.41 -6.42 15.16
N PHE A 23 -9.28 -6.11 15.78
CA PHE A 23 -9.22 -5.42 17.06
C PHE A 23 -9.90 -4.04 16.98
N GLU A 24 -9.54 -3.22 16.00
CA GLU A 24 -10.11 -1.87 15.84
C GLU A 24 -11.61 -1.90 15.58
N LEU A 25 -12.08 -2.83 14.74
CA LEU A 25 -13.50 -3.06 14.50
C LEU A 25 -14.22 -3.48 15.79
N ALA A 26 -13.65 -4.42 16.55
CA ALA A 26 -14.22 -4.87 17.82
C ALA A 26 -14.24 -3.73 18.87
N ARG A 27 -13.21 -2.89 18.91
CA ARG A 27 -13.14 -1.70 19.78
C ARG A 27 -14.19 -0.65 19.42
N GLN A 28 -14.46 -0.42 18.13
CA GLN A 28 -15.55 0.46 17.69
C GLN A 28 -16.92 -0.08 18.10
N LEU A 29 -17.14 -1.39 17.99
CA LEU A 29 -18.37 -2.04 18.45
C LEU A 29 -18.51 -1.95 19.97
N HIS A 30 -17.41 -2.11 20.70
CA HIS A 30 -17.37 -1.93 22.15
C HIS A 30 -17.82 -0.52 22.56
N ALA A 31 -17.28 0.51 21.93
CA ALA A 31 -17.68 1.89 22.20
C ALA A 31 -19.17 2.15 21.91
N LYS A 32 -19.74 1.49 20.89
CA LYS A 32 -21.18 1.57 20.58
C LYS A 32 -22.04 0.82 21.60
N ALA A 33 -21.62 -0.38 22.01
CA ALA A 33 -22.33 -1.20 22.98
C ALA A 33 -22.40 -0.51 24.35
N LEU A 34 -21.33 0.15 24.79
CA LEU A 34 -21.32 0.85 26.08
C LEU A 34 -22.29 2.04 26.18
N ARG A 35 -22.71 2.61 25.05
CA ARG A 35 -23.60 3.78 24.98
C ARG A 35 -25.09 3.40 24.98
N THR A 36 -25.42 2.13 25.05
CA THR A 36 -26.80 1.67 24.87
C THR A 36 -27.06 0.35 25.57
N GLU A 37 -28.30 0.18 26.03
CA GLU A 37 -28.77 -1.06 26.65
C GLU A 37 -29.44 -1.99 25.63
N LYS A 38 -29.58 -1.53 24.38
CA LYS A 38 -30.23 -2.27 23.30
C LYS A 38 -29.45 -3.55 22.97
N PRO A 39 -30.11 -4.69 22.73
CA PRO A 39 -29.43 -5.97 22.45
C PRO A 39 -28.51 -5.94 21.21
N LYS A 40 -28.93 -5.25 20.15
CA LYS A 40 -28.28 -5.31 18.83
C LYS A 40 -26.80 -4.87 18.86
N PRO A 41 -26.41 -3.75 19.49
CA PRO A 41 -25.00 -3.37 19.66
C PRO A 41 -24.16 -4.37 20.47
N TRP A 42 -24.71 -4.97 21.53
CA TRP A 42 -24.03 -6.00 22.34
C TRP A 42 -23.81 -7.29 21.54
N HIS A 43 -24.83 -7.75 20.80
CA HIS A 43 -24.70 -8.88 19.88
C HIS A 43 -23.64 -8.62 18.79
N ALA A 44 -23.61 -7.40 18.22
CA ALA A 44 -22.61 -7.05 17.23
C ALA A 44 -21.19 -7.08 17.81
N LEU A 45 -20.99 -6.55 19.02
CA LEU A 45 -19.73 -6.64 19.77
C LEU A 45 -19.31 -8.10 19.99
N ARG A 46 -20.22 -8.98 20.42
CA ARG A 46 -19.96 -10.42 20.58
C ARG A 46 -19.41 -11.05 19.30
N ILE A 47 -20.03 -10.77 18.15
CA ILE A 47 -19.55 -11.25 16.85
C ILE A 47 -18.18 -10.65 16.52
N GLY A 48 -17.98 -9.36 16.78
CA GLY A 48 -16.72 -8.66 16.58
C GLY A 48 -15.57 -9.31 17.37
N LEU A 49 -15.77 -9.52 18.67
CA LEU A 49 -14.78 -10.14 19.56
C LEU A 49 -14.50 -11.59 19.15
N LYS A 50 -15.53 -12.36 18.78
CA LYS A 50 -15.36 -13.72 18.24
C LYS A 50 -14.45 -13.75 17.02
N ARG A 51 -14.65 -12.83 16.07
CA ARG A 51 -13.81 -12.72 14.86
C ARG A 51 -12.38 -12.31 15.20
N PHE A 52 -12.18 -11.43 16.18
CA PHE A 52 -10.85 -11.06 16.67
C PHE A 52 -10.14 -12.26 17.28
N ARG A 53 -10.78 -12.95 18.25
CA ARG A 53 -10.23 -14.17 18.87
C ARG A 53 -9.80 -15.18 17.83
N TYR A 54 -10.66 -15.54 16.88
CA TYR A 54 -10.34 -16.54 15.85
C TYR A 54 -9.19 -16.11 14.93
N THR A 55 -9.00 -14.81 14.71
CA THR A 55 -7.88 -14.30 13.92
C THR A 55 -6.57 -14.47 14.68
N VAL A 56 -6.55 -14.14 15.98
CA VAL A 56 -5.37 -14.32 16.84
C VAL A 56 -5.06 -15.81 17.03
N GLU A 57 -6.06 -16.62 17.34
CA GLU A 57 -5.95 -18.07 17.51
C GLU A 57 -5.36 -18.77 16.27
N SER A 58 -5.82 -18.38 15.07
CA SER A 58 -5.38 -19.02 13.82
C SER A 58 -4.06 -18.48 13.28
N LEU A 59 -3.75 -17.20 13.49
CA LEU A 59 -2.64 -16.52 12.79
C LEU A 59 -1.53 -16.01 13.72
N LEU A 60 -1.77 -15.90 15.02
CA LEU A 60 -0.83 -15.37 16.02
C LEU A 60 -0.83 -16.27 17.28
N PRO A 61 -0.37 -17.53 17.17
CA PRO A 61 -0.47 -18.52 18.26
C PRO A 61 0.26 -18.08 19.55
N GLU A 62 1.39 -17.39 19.44
CA GLU A 62 2.12 -16.86 20.62
C GLU A 62 1.30 -15.81 21.38
N HIS A 63 0.64 -14.91 20.66
CA HIS A 63 -0.25 -13.91 21.27
C HIS A 63 -1.49 -14.60 21.85
N TYR A 64 -2.02 -15.61 21.15
CA TYR A 64 -3.15 -16.38 21.65
C TYR A 64 -2.83 -17.10 22.96
N ALA A 65 -1.65 -17.69 23.11
CA ALA A 65 -1.24 -18.36 24.35
C ALA A 65 -1.38 -17.43 25.57
N SER A 66 -0.90 -16.19 25.46
CA SER A 66 -0.99 -15.20 26.55
C SER A 66 -2.37 -14.56 26.72
N TRP A 67 -3.22 -14.53 25.67
CA TRP A 67 -4.52 -13.85 25.70
C TRP A 67 -5.72 -14.77 25.81
N SER A 68 -5.53 -16.09 25.65
CA SER A 68 -6.61 -17.05 25.47
C SER A 68 -7.63 -17.02 26.58
N ASP A 69 -7.20 -16.98 27.84
CA ASP A 69 -8.08 -16.96 29.02
C ASP A 69 -8.93 -15.69 29.06
N ASN A 70 -8.30 -14.52 28.85
CA ASN A 70 -9.00 -13.23 28.85
C ASN A 70 -9.98 -13.11 27.67
N LEU A 71 -9.62 -13.64 26.49
CA LEU A 71 -10.48 -13.65 25.30
C LEU A 71 -11.68 -14.58 25.48
N LYS A 72 -11.49 -15.76 26.08
CA LYS A 72 -12.57 -16.70 26.43
C LYS A 72 -13.51 -16.07 27.44
N ARG A 73 -12.96 -15.56 28.55
CA ARG A 73 -13.76 -14.92 29.61
C ARG A 73 -14.65 -13.78 29.10
N LEU A 74 -14.12 -12.85 28.29
CA LEU A 74 -14.96 -11.80 27.71
C LEU A 74 -15.99 -12.34 26.71
N GLN A 75 -15.67 -13.39 25.98
CA GLN A 75 -16.61 -14.02 25.06
C GLN A 75 -17.76 -14.72 25.80
N ASP A 76 -17.49 -15.34 26.94
CA ASP A 76 -18.48 -16.01 27.78
C ASP A 76 -19.44 -14.98 28.38
N ILE A 77 -18.91 -13.90 28.97
CA ILE A 77 -19.72 -12.77 29.49
C ILE A 77 -20.63 -12.19 28.38
N LEU A 78 -20.09 -11.95 27.18
CA LEU A 78 -20.89 -11.45 26.06
C LEU A 78 -21.89 -12.48 25.53
N GLY A 79 -21.61 -13.77 25.70
CA GLY A 79 -22.55 -14.87 25.44
C GLY A 79 -23.73 -14.80 26.39
N GLU A 80 -23.47 -14.73 27.69
CA GLU A 80 -24.51 -14.64 28.71
C GLU A 80 -25.35 -13.37 28.58
N ILE A 81 -24.75 -12.20 28.33
CA ILE A 81 -25.50 -10.96 28.07
C ILE A 81 -26.48 -11.13 26.91
N HIS A 82 -26.03 -11.78 25.82
CA HIS A 82 -26.87 -12.05 24.67
C HIS A 82 -28.00 -13.03 24.99
N ASP A 83 -27.72 -14.08 25.76
CA ASP A 83 -28.74 -15.08 26.09
C ASP A 83 -29.79 -14.49 27.06
N LEU A 84 -29.38 -13.62 27.98
CA LEU A 84 -30.31 -12.87 28.84
C LEU A 84 -31.13 -11.82 28.07
N ASP A 85 -30.59 -11.24 26.99
CA ASP A 85 -31.36 -10.39 26.08
C ASP A 85 -32.49 -11.16 25.40
N VAL A 86 -32.29 -12.45 25.11
CA VAL A 86 -33.34 -13.33 24.57
C VAL A 86 -34.37 -13.68 25.64
N LEU A 87 -33.93 -13.87 26.89
CA LEU A 87 -34.78 -14.26 28.01
C LEU A 87 -35.44 -13.09 28.75
N THR A 88 -35.20 -11.83 28.35
CA THR A 88 -35.72 -10.60 29.01
C THR A 88 -35.38 -10.47 30.50
N ALA A 89 -34.29 -11.09 30.96
CA ALA A 89 -33.88 -11.07 32.37
C ALA A 89 -32.98 -9.86 32.69
N VAL A 90 -33.53 -8.85 33.37
CA VAL A 90 -32.88 -7.53 33.51
C VAL A 90 -31.80 -7.46 34.61
N VAL A 91 -32.06 -8.02 35.80
CA VAL A 91 -31.16 -7.86 36.98
C VAL A 91 -29.79 -8.51 36.73
N LYS A 92 -29.76 -9.81 36.37
CA LYS A 92 -28.52 -10.54 36.07
C LYS A 92 -27.71 -9.93 34.92
N LYS A 93 -28.40 -9.33 33.95
CA LYS A 93 -27.76 -8.66 32.80
C LYS A 93 -26.98 -7.42 33.25
N SER A 94 -27.51 -6.65 34.20
CA SER A 94 -26.83 -5.46 34.74
C SER A 94 -25.48 -5.83 35.37
N ASP A 95 -25.45 -6.87 36.21
CA ASP A 95 -24.23 -7.33 36.90
C ASP A 95 -23.15 -7.80 35.91
N LEU A 96 -23.55 -8.50 34.84
CA LEU A 96 -22.65 -8.93 33.77
C LEU A 96 -22.10 -7.75 32.96
N ILE A 97 -22.93 -6.75 32.67
CA ILE A 97 -22.48 -5.52 32.00
C ILE A 97 -21.49 -4.76 32.88
N GLU A 98 -21.70 -4.71 34.20
CA GLU A 98 -20.77 -4.08 35.13
C GLU A 98 -19.44 -4.83 35.19
N THR A 99 -19.50 -6.17 35.27
CA THR A 99 -18.30 -7.02 35.21
C THR A 99 -17.54 -6.80 33.90
N TYR A 100 -18.24 -6.75 32.78
CA TYR A 100 -17.65 -6.43 31.48
C TYR A 100 -16.98 -5.04 31.49
N ARG A 101 -17.65 -4.01 32.02
CA ARG A 101 -17.11 -2.65 32.14
C ARG A 101 -15.83 -2.63 32.98
N ARG A 102 -15.79 -3.34 34.10
CA ARG A 102 -14.62 -3.42 34.98
C ARG A 102 -13.39 -4.00 34.28
N LEU A 103 -13.58 -5.00 33.42
CA LEU A 103 -12.49 -5.63 32.66
C LEU A 103 -12.04 -4.83 31.43
N THR A 104 -12.90 -3.93 30.92
CA THR A 104 -12.71 -3.27 29.62
C THR A 104 -12.49 -1.77 29.69
N LEU A 105 -12.73 -1.14 30.83
CA LEU A 105 -12.48 0.27 31.08
C LEU A 105 -11.19 0.49 31.90
N GLY A 106 -10.61 1.67 31.77
CA GLY A 106 -9.40 2.06 32.50
C GLY A 106 -8.08 1.78 31.77
N LYS A 107 -6.98 2.23 32.37
CA LYS A 107 -5.63 2.17 31.79
C LYS A 107 -5.10 0.73 31.67
N THR A 108 -5.48 -0.15 32.59
CA THR A 108 -5.10 -1.57 32.63
C THR A 108 -6.15 -2.49 31.99
N SER A 109 -7.06 -1.95 31.18
CA SER A 109 -8.10 -2.74 30.52
C SER A 109 -7.53 -3.80 29.58
N LEU A 110 -8.29 -4.88 29.37
CA LEU A 110 -7.94 -5.93 28.40
C LEU A 110 -7.74 -5.38 26.99
N TRP A 111 -8.48 -4.34 26.60
CA TRP A 111 -8.28 -3.67 25.31
C TRP A 111 -6.90 -3.03 25.17
N ASN A 112 -6.35 -2.44 26.23
CA ASN A 112 -5.02 -1.84 26.20
C ASN A 112 -3.92 -2.91 26.19
N ILE A 113 -4.11 -4.01 26.94
CA ILE A 113 -3.21 -5.16 26.93
C ILE A 113 -3.13 -5.78 25.53
N TRP A 114 -4.27 -6.01 24.88
CA TRP A 114 -4.28 -6.53 23.52
C TRP A 114 -3.74 -5.53 22.51
N ARG A 115 -3.96 -4.23 22.71
CA ARG A 115 -3.42 -3.19 21.84
C ARG A 115 -1.89 -3.15 21.90
N SER A 116 -1.28 -3.33 23.07
CA SER A 116 0.17 -3.23 23.24
C SER A 116 0.92 -4.38 22.56
N GLY A 117 0.33 -5.57 22.49
CA GLY A 117 0.88 -6.69 21.71
C GLY A 117 0.47 -6.71 20.24
N LEU A 118 -0.12 -5.64 19.70
CA LEU A 118 -0.35 -5.49 18.25
C LEU A 118 0.55 -4.38 17.69
N PRO A 119 0.80 -4.33 16.36
CA PRO A 119 1.68 -3.34 15.76
C PRO A 119 1.39 -1.91 16.24
N THR A 120 2.44 -1.22 16.67
CA THR A 120 2.42 0.19 17.09
C THR A 120 3.37 1.01 16.21
N ASN A 121 3.10 2.31 16.09
CA ASN A 121 3.96 3.26 15.37
C ASN A 121 4.29 2.79 13.94
N GLY A 122 5.54 2.93 13.49
CA GLY A 122 5.98 2.54 12.14
C GLY A 122 5.76 1.05 11.79
N ARG A 123 5.56 0.17 12.78
CA ARG A 123 5.20 -1.24 12.50
C ARG A 123 3.81 -1.38 11.90
N VAL A 124 2.89 -0.45 12.18
CA VAL A 124 1.53 -0.46 11.61
C VAL A 124 1.61 -0.35 10.08
N GLU A 125 2.42 0.57 9.58
CA GLU A 125 2.57 0.77 8.14
C GLU A 125 3.22 -0.44 7.45
N ALA A 126 4.25 -1.01 8.08
CA ALA A 126 4.91 -2.21 7.58
C ALA A 126 3.93 -3.41 7.55
N ALA A 127 3.11 -3.57 8.58
CA ALA A 127 2.08 -4.59 8.68
C ALA A 127 1.00 -4.42 7.61
N ALA A 128 0.50 -3.20 7.42
CA ALA A 128 -0.45 -2.86 6.36
C ALA A 128 0.11 -3.19 4.97
N LEU A 129 1.35 -2.79 4.69
CA LEU A 129 2.00 -3.09 3.42
C LEU A 129 2.19 -4.59 3.21
N ALA A 130 2.53 -5.35 4.26
CA ALA A 130 2.65 -6.80 4.20
C ALA A 130 1.31 -7.46 3.87
N ARG A 131 0.21 -7.04 4.52
CA ARG A 131 -1.16 -7.50 4.24
C ARG A 131 -1.58 -7.20 2.80
N LEU A 132 -1.28 -6.00 2.31
CA LEU A 132 -1.60 -5.62 0.92
C LEU A 132 -0.78 -6.43 -0.10
N ARG A 133 0.50 -6.72 0.19
CA ARG A 133 1.31 -7.65 -0.63
C ARG A 133 0.72 -9.06 -0.66
N ALA A 134 0.30 -9.59 0.49
CA ALA A 134 -0.36 -10.90 0.56
C ALA A 134 -1.66 -10.91 -0.25
N THR A 135 -2.44 -9.83 -0.17
CA THR A 135 -3.66 -9.65 -0.97
C THR A 135 -3.36 -9.60 -2.47
N ALA A 136 -2.33 -8.87 -2.88
CA ALA A 136 -1.91 -8.81 -4.28
C ALA A 136 -1.53 -10.19 -4.81
N ARG A 137 -0.68 -10.94 -4.09
CA ARG A 137 -0.27 -12.30 -4.45
C ARG A 137 -1.45 -13.26 -4.58
N ALA A 138 -2.47 -13.09 -3.76
CA ALA A 138 -3.66 -13.94 -3.74
C ALA A 138 -4.61 -13.70 -4.92
N VAL A 139 -4.63 -12.50 -5.50
CA VAL A 139 -5.73 -12.05 -6.39
C VAL A 139 -5.23 -11.58 -7.76
N ASP A 140 -3.95 -11.21 -7.88
CA ASP A 140 -3.38 -10.74 -9.14
C ASP A 140 -3.10 -11.91 -10.10
N PRO A 141 -3.78 -11.98 -11.27
CA PRO A 141 -3.55 -13.04 -12.25
C PRO A 141 -2.18 -12.95 -12.94
N HIS A 142 -1.46 -11.82 -12.81
CA HIS A 142 -0.22 -11.53 -13.52
C HIS A 142 0.86 -10.94 -12.60
N VAL A 143 1.11 -11.58 -11.45
CA VAL A 143 2.04 -11.12 -10.40
C VAL A 143 3.42 -10.66 -10.93
N ARG A 144 4.04 -11.41 -11.86
CA ARG A 144 5.35 -11.05 -12.43
C ARG A 144 5.31 -9.70 -13.17
N ARG A 145 4.27 -9.49 -13.98
CA ARG A 145 4.05 -8.25 -14.74
C ARG A 145 3.83 -7.07 -13.79
N THR A 146 2.98 -7.25 -12.78
CA THR A 146 2.69 -6.21 -11.79
C THR A 146 3.93 -5.84 -10.99
N SER A 147 4.74 -6.83 -10.59
CA SER A 147 6.01 -6.61 -9.90
C SER A 147 7.00 -5.80 -10.74
N GLN A 148 7.13 -6.10 -12.04
CA GLN A 148 7.97 -5.31 -12.95
C GLN A 148 7.52 -3.85 -13.02
N VAL A 149 6.23 -3.60 -13.25
CA VAL A 149 5.69 -2.23 -13.27
C VAL A 149 5.96 -1.53 -11.94
N SER A 150 5.75 -2.21 -10.81
CA SER A 150 6.00 -1.64 -9.48
C SER A 150 7.46 -1.21 -9.27
N ARG A 151 8.43 -2.01 -9.72
CA ARG A 151 9.86 -1.64 -9.64
C ARG A 151 10.17 -0.42 -10.50
N ILE A 152 9.65 -0.37 -11.72
CA ILE A 152 9.87 0.76 -12.65
C ILE A 152 9.20 2.03 -12.10
N SER A 153 7.97 1.96 -11.59
CA SER A 153 7.24 3.11 -11.06
C SER A 153 7.98 3.79 -9.90
N ILE A 154 8.53 3.02 -8.98
CA ILE A 154 9.28 3.60 -7.85
C ILE A 154 10.62 4.16 -8.30
N ALA A 155 11.32 3.49 -9.20
CA ALA A 155 12.55 4.04 -9.76
C ALA A 155 12.31 5.36 -10.51
N LEU A 156 11.19 5.48 -11.24
CA LEU A 156 10.79 6.74 -11.87
C LEU A 156 10.53 7.83 -10.85
N PHE A 157 9.71 7.55 -9.83
CA PHE A 157 9.40 8.50 -8.77
C PHE A 157 10.67 8.98 -8.07
N ASP A 158 11.58 8.06 -7.74
CA ASP A 158 12.85 8.39 -7.11
C ASP A 158 13.81 9.15 -8.05
N ALA A 159 13.75 8.88 -9.36
CA ALA A 159 14.50 9.66 -10.35
C ALA A 159 13.97 11.09 -10.46
N PHE A 160 12.65 11.27 -10.53
CA PHE A 160 12.03 12.59 -10.55
C PHE A 160 12.26 13.38 -9.26
N LYS A 161 12.29 12.69 -8.11
CA LYS A 161 12.69 13.30 -6.83
C LYS A 161 14.13 13.82 -6.89
N ARG A 162 15.09 13.01 -7.36
CA ARG A 162 16.50 13.41 -7.47
C ARG A 162 16.72 14.57 -8.45
N GLY A 163 15.93 14.62 -9.52
CA GLY A 163 15.99 15.69 -10.52
C GLY A 163 15.13 16.92 -10.20
N ASP A 164 14.59 17.01 -8.98
CA ASP A 164 13.68 18.09 -8.54
C ASP A 164 12.58 18.43 -9.57
N ALA A 165 11.95 17.39 -10.12
CA ALA A 165 11.02 17.55 -11.23
C ALA A 165 9.77 18.34 -10.81
N ALA A 166 9.18 17.99 -9.66
CA ALA A 166 8.01 18.64 -9.08
C ALA A 166 7.83 18.29 -7.59
N PRO A 167 7.12 19.12 -6.80
CA PRO A 167 6.94 18.92 -5.35
C PRO A 167 6.32 17.56 -4.97
N ALA A 168 5.41 17.02 -5.80
CA ALA A 168 4.76 15.73 -5.49
C ALA A 168 5.75 14.56 -5.39
N PHE A 169 6.94 14.66 -6.01
CA PHE A 169 7.96 13.60 -5.95
C PHE A 169 8.79 13.67 -4.66
N CYS A 170 8.72 14.77 -3.91
CA CYS A 170 9.36 14.91 -2.61
C CYS A 170 8.45 14.40 -1.46
N ASP A 171 7.15 14.27 -1.71
CA ASP A 171 6.17 13.78 -0.74
C ASP A 171 6.30 12.27 -0.49
N THR A 172 6.59 11.92 0.77
CA THR A 172 6.74 10.54 1.23
C THR A 172 5.42 9.77 1.27
N ALA A 173 4.29 10.44 1.54
CA ALA A 173 2.95 9.86 1.51
C ALA A 173 2.57 9.50 0.07
N LEU A 174 2.81 10.39 -0.90
CA LEU A 174 2.56 10.08 -2.31
C LEU A 174 3.45 8.94 -2.82
N ARG A 175 4.72 8.88 -2.39
CA ARG A 175 5.59 7.73 -2.70
C ARG A 175 5.02 6.42 -2.17
N ARG A 176 4.49 6.42 -0.94
CA ARG A 176 3.83 5.26 -0.31
C ARG A 176 2.56 4.85 -1.06
N ILE A 177 1.73 5.82 -1.44
CA ILE A 177 0.53 5.63 -2.25
C ILE A 177 0.90 5.01 -3.60
N LEU A 178 1.91 5.55 -4.30
CA LEU A 178 2.39 5.02 -5.56
C LEU A 178 2.86 3.58 -5.43
N LEU A 179 3.69 3.28 -4.43
CA LEU A 179 4.21 1.93 -4.20
C LEU A 179 3.09 0.92 -4.08
N THR A 180 2.05 1.30 -3.34
CA THR A 180 0.92 0.44 -3.03
C THR A 180 -0.01 0.31 -4.24
N ALA A 181 -0.30 1.41 -4.93
CA ALA A 181 -1.03 1.42 -6.20
C ALA A 181 -0.32 0.55 -7.26
N ALA A 182 0.99 0.67 -7.39
CA ALA A 182 1.78 -0.08 -8.36
C ALA A 182 1.83 -1.59 -8.04
N ARG A 183 1.71 -1.98 -6.76
CA ARG A 183 1.57 -3.39 -6.37
C ARG A 183 0.17 -3.96 -6.54
N LEU A 184 -0.84 -3.10 -6.52
CA LEU A 184 -2.25 -3.51 -6.56
C LEU A 184 -2.93 -3.22 -7.91
N HIS A 185 -2.31 -2.53 -8.86
CA HIS A 185 -2.98 -2.18 -10.12
C HIS A 185 -3.39 -3.38 -10.99
N GLY A 186 -2.76 -4.54 -10.77
CA GLY A 186 -3.09 -5.81 -11.43
C GLY A 186 -4.24 -6.58 -10.77
N VAL A 187 -4.69 -6.20 -9.57
CA VAL A 187 -5.78 -6.90 -8.88
C VAL A 187 -7.10 -6.69 -9.60
N GLY A 188 -7.97 -7.71 -9.54
CA GLY A 188 -9.28 -7.64 -10.16
C GLY A 188 -9.59 -8.93 -10.88
N ASN A 189 -10.84 -9.36 -10.79
CA ASN A 189 -11.24 -10.64 -11.33
C ASN A 189 -11.25 -10.61 -12.87
N ALA A 190 -10.42 -11.46 -13.47
CA ALA A 190 -10.36 -11.66 -14.92
C ALA A 190 -11.71 -12.13 -15.52
N SER A 191 -12.60 -12.71 -14.71
CA SER A 191 -13.93 -13.14 -15.16
C SER A 191 -14.95 -11.99 -15.29
N THR A 192 -14.62 -10.77 -14.89
CA THR A 192 -15.52 -9.63 -15.08
C THR A 192 -15.40 -9.08 -16.51
N ARG A 193 -16.53 -8.90 -17.22
CA ARG A 193 -16.58 -8.17 -18.51
C ARG A 193 -16.12 -6.70 -18.42
N LYS A 194 -15.71 -6.23 -17.23
CA LYS A 194 -15.32 -4.84 -16.99
C LYS A 194 -13.85 -4.61 -17.35
N PRO A 195 -13.50 -3.40 -17.82
CA PRO A 195 -12.10 -3.02 -18.02
C PRO A 195 -11.27 -3.24 -16.74
N PRO A 196 -10.04 -3.82 -16.83
CA PRO A 196 -9.25 -4.22 -15.67
C PRO A 196 -9.05 -3.12 -14.62
N GLN A 197 -8.80 -1.88 -15.04
CA GLN A 197 -8.62 -0.75 -14.13
C GLN A 197 -9.89 -0.35 -13.36
N LYS A 198 -11.07 -0.58 -13.94
CA LYS A 198 -12.35 -0.36 -13.25
C LYS A 198 -12.61 -1.48 -12.25
N ALA A 199 -12.27 -2.72 -12.60
CA ALA A 199 -12.35 -3.88 -11.71
C ALA A 199 -11.39 -3.73 -10.51
N ALA A 200 -10.14 -3.33 -10.75
CA ALA A 200 -9.14 -3.05 -9.73
C ALA A 200 -9.60 -1.98 -8.73
N ARG A 201 -10.08 -0.82 -9.22
CA ARG A 201 -10.64 0.23 -8.36
C ARG A 201 -11.80 -0.30 -7.50
N LYS A 202 -12.76 -1.01 -8.12
CA LYS A 202 -13.90 -1.58 -7.39
C LYS A 202 -13.45 -2.57 -6.31
N PHE A 203 -12.45 -3.39 -6.62
CA PHE A 203 -11.88 -4.33 -5.67
C PHE A 203 -11.28 -3.59 -4.46
N LEU A 204 -10.47 -2.56 -4.70
CA LEU A 204 -9.81 -1.77 -3.65
C LEU A 204 -10.80 -1.05 -2.73
N LEU A 205 -11.84 -0.44 -3.30
CA LEU A 205 -12.90 0.23 -2.52
C LEU A 205 -13.79 -0.75 -1.74
N GLY A 206 -13.78 -2.04 -2.11
CA GLY A 206 -14.45 -3.10 -1.36
C GLY A 206 -13.60 -3.68 -0.22
N LEU A 207 -12.34 -3.25 -0.07
CA LEU A 207 -11.50 -3.66 1.06
C LEU A 207 -11.75 -2.76 2.27
N VAL A 208 -11.61 -3.34 3.46
CA VAL A 208 -11.43 -2.55 4.67
C VAL A 208 -10.08 -1.82 4.55
N VAL A 209 -10.12 -0.50 4.77
CA VAL A 209 -8.94 0.38 4.78
C VAL A 209 -7.97 -0.16 5.83
N PRO A 210 -6.73 -0.49 5.45
CA PRO A 210 -5.75 -1.03 6.40
C PRO A 210 -5.40 0.01 7.49
N PRO A 211 -5.04 -0.44 8.71
CA PRO A 211 -4.53 0.44 9.75
C PRO A 211 -3.35 1.28 9.24
N GLY A 212 -3.27 2.54 9.65
CA GLY A 212 -2.26 3.49 9.18
C GLY A 212 -2.57 4.16 7.82
N TRP A 213 -3.70 3.84 7.19
CA TRP A 213 -4.19 4.55 6.00
C TRP A 213 -5.39 5.41 6.34
N THR A 214 -5.42 6.63 5.79
CA THR A 214 -6.61 7.48 5.81
C THR A 214 -7.56 7.09 4.67
N ASN A 215 -8.84 7.45 4.78
CA ASN A 215 -9.78 7.26 3.67
C ASN A 215 -9.37 8.08 2.43
N GLU A 216 -8.74 9.24 2.64
CA GLU A 216 -8.24 10.11 1.58
C GLU A 216 -7.08 9.47 0.82
N ASP A 217 -6.06 8.96 1.52
CA ASP A 217 -4.94 8.21 0.92
C ASP A 217 -5.45 7.00 0.13
N TRP A 218 -6.46 6.30 0.68
CA TRP A 218 -7.06 5.13 0.04
C TRP A 218 -7.84 5.49 -1.23
N GLU A 219 -8.57 6.61 -1.25
CA GLU A 219 -9.25 7.12 -2.44
C GLU A 219 -8.23 7.57 -3.50
N LEU A 220 -7.16 8.28 -3.12
CA LEU A 220 -6.07 8.68 -4.02
C LEU A 220 -5.41 7.44 -4.67
N LEU A 221 -5.13 6.41 -3.88
CA LEU A 221 -4.61 5.13 -4.36
C LEU A 221 -5.57 4.49 -5.37
N ALA A 222 -6.85 4.40 -5.03
CA ALA A 222 -7.87 3.80 -5.89
C ALA A 222 -8.03 4.57 -7.22
N LEU A 223 -7.90 5.90 -7.19
CA LEU A 223 -7.93 6.75 -8.39
C LEU A 223 -6.66 6.64 -9.23
N ALA A 224 -5.48 6.58 -8.62
CA ALA A 224 -4.23 6.30 -9.34
C ALA A 224 -4.34 4.95 -10.09
N VAL A 225 -4.88 3.92 -9.44
CA VAL A 225 -5.18 2.61 -10.06
C VAL A 225 -6.27 2.72 -11.13
N ARG A 226 -7.28 3.58 -10.97
CA ARG A 226 -8.32 3.77 -11.99
C ARG A 226 -7.78 4.40 -13.27
N TYR A 227 -6.80 5.30 -13.15
CA TYR A 227 -6.30 6.13 -14.24
C TYR A 227 -4.94 5.67 -14.78
N HIS A 228 -4.33 4.60 -14.25
CA HIS A 228 -3.07 4.04 -14.77
C HIS A 228 -3.13 3.54 -16.23
N ARG A 229 -4.35 3.42 -16.80
CA ARG A 229 -4.60 3.04 -18.20
C ARG A 229 -5.96 3.54 -18.70
N GLY A 230 -6.11 3.64 -20.03
CA GLY A 230 -7.35 4.06 -20.68
C GLY A 230 -7.52 5.57 -20.65
N ALA A 231 -8.76 6.06 -20.48
CA ALA A 231 -9.04 7.49 -20.38
C ALA A 231 -8.30 8.15 -19.20
N GLU A 232 -7.75 9.33 -19.44
CA GLU A 232 -7.08 10.19 -18.45
C GLU A 232 -8.11 10.89 -17.55
N PRO A 233 -7.69 11.29 -16.32
CA PRO A 233 -8.56 12.03 -15.43
C PRO A 233 -8.93 13.39 -16.05
N ARG A 234 -10.23 13.70 -16.08
CA ARG A 234 -10.74 15.00 -16.54
C ARG A 234 -11.29 15.77 -15.36
N ALA A 235 -10.95 17.05 -15.25
CA ALA A 235 -11.29 17.90 -14.10
C ALA A 235 -12.79 17.93 -13.75
N LYS A 236 -13.68 17.76 -14.74
CA LYS A 236 -15.15 17.83 -14.57
C LYS A 236 -15.87 16.48 -14.60
N ALA A 237 -15.15 15.35 -14.44
CA ALA A 237 -15.76 14.03 -14.60
C ALA A 237 -15.62 13.12 -13.37
N GLY A 238 -16.77 12.60 -12.89
CA GLY A 238 -16.84 11.48 -11.97
C GLY A 238 -16.34 11.79 -10.55
N SER A 239 -15.70 10.81 -9.89
CA SER A 239 -15.15 10.98 -8.54
C SER A 239 -13.90 11.86 -8.49
N PHE A 240 -13.20 12.04 -9.62
CA PHE A 240 -12.02 12.90 -9.72
C PHE A 240 -12.35 14.39 -9.55
N SER A 241 -13.51 14.85 -10.05
CA SER A 241 -13.91 16.25 -9.94
C SER A 241 -14.29 16.69 -8.52
N LYS A 242 -14.44 15.73 -7.60
CA LYS A 242 -14.72 16.01 -6.18
C LYS A 242 -13.46 16.28 -5.36
N LEU A 243 -12.29 16.02 -5.93
CA LEU A 243 -11.00 16.24 -5.28
C LEU A 243 -10.59 17.71 -5.36
N SER A 244 -9.84 18.18 -4.36
CA SER A 244 -9.17 19.48 -4.42
C SER A 244 -8.17 19.54 -5.58
N ALA A 245 -7.77 20.73 -6.02
CA ALA A 245 -6.78 20.88 -7.09
C ALA A 245 -5.45 20.17 -6.77
N GLU A 246 -5.02 20.19 -5.51
CA GLU A 246 -3.82 19.51 -5.03
C GLU A 246 -3.97 17.98 -5.09
N GLN A 247 -5.12 17.44 -4.67
CA GLN A 247 -5.41 16.02 -4.77
C GLN A 247 -5.55 15.56 -6.22
N GLN A 248 -6.14 16.38 -7.09
CA GLN A 248 -6.20 16.11 -8.54
C GLN A 248 -4.78 16.04 -9.14
N ASN A 249 -3.91 16.97 -8.78
CA ASN A 249 -2.50 16.97 -9.18
C ASN A 249 -1.76 15.73 -8.67
N SER A 250 -1.99 15.34 -7.42
CA SER A 250 -1.46 14.11 -6.84
C SER A 250 -1.87 12.88 -7.65
N VAL A 251 -3.15 12.75 -8.01
CA VAL A 251 -3.62 11.64 -8.85
C VAL A 251 -3.00 11.67 -10.25
N ARG A 252 -2.84 12.86 -10.87
CA ARG A 252 -2.17 13.00 -12.18
C ARG A 252 -0.72 12.55 -12.11
N ALA A 253 0.03 12.97 -11.09
CA ALA A 253 1.41 12.55 -10.86
C ALA A 253 1.52 11.03 -10.68
N LEU A 254 0.72 10.45 -9.78
CA LEU A 254 0.74 9.02 -9.47
C LEU A 254 0.32 8.16 -10.69
N ALA A 255 -0.77 8.52 -11.34
CA ALA A 255 -1.27 7.80 -12.52
C ALA A 255 -0.33 7.98 -13.72
N GLY A 256 0.27 9.16 -13.88
CA GLY A 256 1.27 9.46 -14.92
C GLY A 256 2.50 8.58 -14.78
N VAL A 257 3.05 8.46 -13.56
CA VAL A 257 4.19 7.55 -13.30
C VAL A 257 3.82 6.08 -13.59
N LEU A 258 2.62 5.63 -13.23
CA LEU A 258 2.16 4.27 -13.54
C LEU A 258 1.99 4.05 -15.05
N ARG A 259 1.48 5.05 -15.79
CA ARG A 259 1.34 4.99 -17.25
C ARG A 259 2.70 4.88 -17.93
N LEU A 260 3.64 5.75 -17.56
CA LEU A 260 5.00 5.74 -18.08
C LEU A 260 5.72 4.43 -17.75
N ALA A 261 5.62 3.94 -16.51
CA ALA A 261 6.20 2.65 -16.13
C ALA A 261 5.66 1.47 -16.96
N ARG A 262 4.36 1.50 -17.28
CA ARG A 262 3.75 0.48 -18.15
C ARG A 262 4.22 0.59 -19.60
N ALA A 263 4.42 1.81 -20.10
CA ALA A 263 4.98 2.04 -21.43
C ALA A 263 6.42 1.54 -21.51
N LEU A 264 7.27 1.90 -20.54
CA LEU A 264 8.65 1.43 -20.45
C LEU A 264 8.75 -0.09 -20.41
N ARG A 265 7.94 -0.76 -19.58
CA ARG A 265 7.89 -2.24 -19.53
C ARG A 265 7.51 -2.85 -20.89
N LYS A 266 6.59 -2.22 -21.63
CA LYS A 266 6.20 -2.68 -22.98
C LYS A 266 7.31 -2.49 -24.01
N CYS A 267 8.23 -1.56 -23.78
CA CYS A 267 9.39 -1.32 -24.63
C CYS A 267 10.63 -2.10 -24.17
N GLY A 268 10.47 -3.16 -23.35
CA GLY A 268 11.56 -4.04 -22.95
C GLY A 268 12.32 -3.64 -21.69
N VAL A 269 11.97 -2.53 -21.04
CA VAL A 269 12.63 -2.11 -19.79
C VAL A 269 12.19 -3.02 -18.64
N LEU A 270 13.10 -3.84 -18.11
CA LEU A 270 12.82 -4.84 -17.07
C LEU A 270 13.21 -4.40 -15.65
N SER A 271 14.00 -3.34 -15.54
CA SER A 271 14.54 -2.79 -14.29
C SER A 271 14.49 -1.26 -14.31
N GLY A 272 14.33 -0.67 -13.13
CA GLY A 272 14.44 0.78 -12.93
C GLY A 272 15.84 1.26 -12.56
N SER A 273 16.83 0.35 -12.52
CA SER A 273 18.22 0.68 -12.21
C SER A 273 18.78 1.68 -13.21
N GLY A 274 19.45 2.73 -12.71
CA GLY A 274 20.14 3.71 -13.54
C GLY A 274 19.27 4.84 -14.10
N PHE A 275 17.98 4.93 -13.74
CA PHE A 275 17.17 6.08 -14.16
C PHE A 275 17.70 7.40 -13.59
N ARG A 276 17.81 8.40 -14.46
CA ARG A 276 18.21 9.77 -14.13
C ARG A 276 17.24 10.75 -14.78
N ALA A 277 16.70 11.66 -13.98
CA ALA A 277 15.92 12.78 -14.47
C ALA A 277 16.73 14.06 -14.25
N GLU A 278 16.79 14.90 -15.27
CA GLU A 278 17.44 16.21 -15.25
C GLU A 278 16.38 17.23 -15.68
N LYS A 279 16.17 18.26 -14.86
CA LYS A 279 15.24 19.34 -15.14
C LYS A 279 16.02 20.57 -15.63
N SER A 280 15.57 21.12 -16.76
CA SER A 280 15.99 22.41 -17.29
C SER A 280 14.80 23.38 -17.24
N ALA A 281 15.01 24.63 -17.66
CA ALA A 281 13.95 25.65 -17.70
C ALA A 281 12.73 25.19 -18.52
N ASP A 282 12.96 24.60 -19.69
CA ASP A 282 11.91 24.29 -20.67
C ASP A 282 11.62 22.80 -20.86
N THR A 283 12.35 21.91 -20.17
CA THR A 283 12.18 20.46 -20.38
C THR A 283 12.66 19.64 -19.19
N ILE A 284 12.14 18.42 -19.09
CA ILE A 284 12.69 17.37 -18.22
C ILE A 284 13.22 16.25 -19.12
N VAL A 285 14.49 15.90 -18.97
CA VAL A 285 15.11 14.78 -19.67
C VAL A 285 15.16 13.58 -18.74
N LEU A 286 14.52 12.47 -19.13
CA LEU A 286 14.58 11.19 -18.44
C LEU A 286 15.47 10.22 -19.22
N ARG A 287 16.63 9.90 -18.65
CA ARG A 287 17.57 8.91 -19.18
C ARG A 287 17.22 7.52 -18.64
N VAL A 288 16.96 6.60 -19.55
CA VAL A 288 16.56 5.22 -19.28
C VAL A 288 17.56 4.26 -19.92
N PRO A 289 18.31 3.47 -19.12
CA PRO A 289 19.25 2.49 -19.67
C PRO A 289 18.54 1.41 -20.49
N GLY A 290 19.13 1.08 -21.65
CA GLY A 290 18.64 0.00 -22.51
C GLY A 290 17.28 0.28 -23.16
N LEU A 291 16.91 1.56 -23.29
CA LEU A 291 15.71 1.95 -24.02
C LEU A 291 15.96 1.79 -25.53
N PRO A 292 15.15 1.01 -26.27
CA PRO A 292 15.27 0.92 -27.73
C PRO A 292 14.98 2.26 -28.39
N ASP A 293 15.75 2.57 -29.44
CA ASP A 293 15.56 3.76 -30.27
C ASP A 293 14.86 3.38 -31.57
N ASP A 294 13.53 3.22 -31.49
CA ASP A 294 12.68 2.89 -32.63
C ASP A 294 11.35 3.67 -32.58
N ALA A 295 10.75 3.91 -33.75
CA ALA A 295 9.52 4.68 -33.88
C ALA A 295 8.33 4.08 -33.08
N GLY A 296 8.27 2.75 -32.96
CA GLY A 296 7.25 2.06 -32.17
C GLY A 296 7.41 2.31 -30.67
N THR A 297 8.65 2.35 -30.19
CA THR A 297 8.98 2.75 -28.82
C THR A 297 8.63 4.22 -28.56
N ALA A 298 8.99 5.13 -29.48
CA ALA A 298 8.65 6.55 -29.35
C ALA A 298 7.13 6.79 -29.21
N ALA A 299 6.31 6.17 -30.08
CA ALA A 299 4.86 6.30 -30.03
C ALA A 299 4.25 5.78 -28.71
N ARG A 300 4.73 4.63 -28.22
CA ARG A 300 4.26 4.05 -26.93
C ARG A 300 4.64 4.94 -25.75
N LEU A 301 5.83 5.53 -25.77
CA LEU A 301 6.29 6.43 -24.72
C LEU A 301 5.52 7.75 -24.73
N ALA A 302 5.26 8.34 -25.90
CA ALA A 302 4.45 9.54 -26.04
C ALA A 302 3.07 9.39 -25.36
N ALA A 303 2.35 8.30 -25.68
CA ALA A 303 1.08 8.00 -25.01
C ALA A 303 1.23 7.71 -23.50
N GLY A 304 2.38 7.19 -23.07
CA GLY A 304 2.66 6.87 -21.67
C GLY A 304 3.02 8.07 -20.81
N LYS A 305 3.64 9.10 -21.40
CA LYS A 305 4.12 10.30 -20.69
C LYS A 305 3.13 11.46 -20.67
N HIS A 306 2.15 11.51 -21.58
CA HIS A 306 1.20 12.62 -21.74
C HIS A 306 0.62 13.15 -20.41
N LEU A 307 0.00 12.28 -19.60
CA LEU A 307 -0.55 12.69 -18.29
C LEU A 307 0.50 13.30 -17.34
N LEU A 308 1.73 12.81 -17.41
CA LEU A 308 2.82 13.30 -16.59
C LEU A 308 3.32 14.65 -17.10
N GLU A 309 3.38 14.86 -18.42
CA GLU A 309 3.68 16.17 -19.04
C GLU A 309 2.61 17.21 -18.68
N GLU A 310 1.32 16.86 -18.71
CA GLU A 310 0.25 17.76 -18.25
C GLU A 310 0.42 18.16 -16.77
N TYR A 311 0.86 17.24 -15.92
CA TYR A 311 1.12 17.53 -14.51
C TYR A 311 2.37 18.40 -14.32
N LEU A 312 3.46 18.04 -14.99
CA LEU A 312 4.75 18.74 -14.92
C LEU A 312 4.71 20.12 -15.57
N ARG A 313 3.78 20.35 -16.51
CA ARG A 313 3.72 21.53 -17.39
C ARG A 313 5.00 21.76 -18.18
N LEU A 314 5.77 20.69 -18.40
CA LEU A 314 7.01 20.68 -19.17
C LEU A 314 7.04 19.42 -20.05
N PRO A 315 7.58 19.52 -21.28
CA PRO A 315 7.87 18.36 -22.11
C PRO A 315 8.83 17.37 -21.41
N LEU A 316 8.50 16.08 -21.46
CA LEU A 316 9.32 15.00 -20.92
C LEU A 316 10.04 14.26 -22.05
N ILE A 317 11.33 14.52 -22.22
CA ILE A 317 12.15 13.91 -23.27
C ILE A 317 12.74 12.59 -22.75
N MET A 318 12.54 11.52 -23.51
CA MET A 318 13.08 10.20 -23.21
C MET A 318 14.41 10.03 -23.95
N LYS A 319 15.49 9.72 -23.23
CA LYS A 319 16.80 9.41 -23.83
C LYS A 319 17.29 8.04 -23.36
N THR A 320 17.99 7.32 -24.23
CA THR A 320 18.75 6.15 -23.79
C THR A 320 19.92 6.60 -22.90
N ALA A 321 20.12 5.94 -21.77
CA ALA A 321 21.30 6.19 -20.94
C ALA A 321 22.46 5.34 -21.49
N ALA A 322 23.58 5.98 -21.84
CA ALA A 322 24.80 5.24 -22.17
C ALA A 322 25.19 4.34 -20.98
N LYS A 323 25.64 3.11 -21.26
CA LYS A 323 26.29 2.30 -20.23
C LYS A 323 27.46 3.12 -19.70
N THR A 324 27.53 3.31 -18.39
CA THR A 324 28.73 3.84 -17.76
C THR A 324 29.85 2.85 -18.10
N GLU A 325 30.76 3.22 -19.00
CA GLU A 325 31.97 2.44 -19.22
C GLU A 325 32.69 2.32 -17.88
N LYS A 326 33.12 1.11 -17.53
CA LYS A 326 34.00 0.93 -16.36
C LYS A 326 35.18 1.86 -16.57
N VAL A 327 35.43 2.76 -15.63
CA VAL A 327 36.65 3.57 -15.59
C VAL A 327 37.82 2.60 -15.67
N VAL A 328 38.45 2.51 -16.84
CA VAL A 328 39.69 1.77 -17.02
C VAL A 328 40.76 2.59 -16.32
N THR A 329 41.28 2.07 -15.21
CA THR A 329 42.46 2.60 -14.57
C THR A 329 43.60 2.51 -15.59
N LEU A 330 44.06 3.65 -16.11
CA LEU A 330 45.24 3.69 -16.96
C LEU A 330 46.42 3.13 -16.15
N ALA A 331 47.09 2.11 -16.68
CA ALA A 331 48.30 1.58 -16.08
C ALA A 331 49.37 2.68 -16.03
N PRO A 332 50.15 2.80 -14.94
CA PRO A 332 51.17 3.83 -14.83
C PRO A 332 52.20 3.64 -15.95
N GLN A 333 52.47 4.71 -16.71
CA GLN A 333 53.56 4.75 -17.68
C GLN A 333 54.88 4.41 -16.98
N GLN A 334 55.57 3.37 -17.46
CA GLN A 334 56.95 3.12 -17.08
C GLN A 334 57.82 4.25 -17.61
N VAL A 335 58.36 5.06 -16.71
CA VAL A 335 59.40 6.03 -17.02
C VAL A 335 60.70 5.26 -17.26
N PRO A 336 61.44 5.50 -18.36
CA PRO A 336 62.72 4.82 -18.58
C PRO A 336 63.74 5.25 -17.52
N GLU A 337 64.39 4.28 -16.87
CA GLU A 337 65.53 4.54 -15.99
C GLU A 337 66.69 5.16 -16.79
N PHE A 338 67.04 6.39 -16.46
CA PHE A 338 68.32 6.97 -16.88
C PHE A 338 69.41 6.43 -15.95
N SER A 339 70.24 5.53 -16.48
CA SER A 339 71.47 5.09 -15.83
C SER A 339 72.50 6.21 -15.90
N VAL A 340 72.84 6.78 -14.74
CA VAL A 340 73.97 7.72 -14.61
C VAL A 340 75.21 6.89 -14.34
N LEU A 341 76.06 6.76 -15.35
CA LEU A 341 77.44 6.30 -15.19
C LEU A 341 78.21 7.37 -14.42
N ALA A 342 78.62 7.06 -13.19
CA ALA A 342 79.62 7.83 -12.46
C ALA A 342 81.01 7.30 -12.86
N SER A 343 81.82 8.20 -13.40
CA SER A 343 83.25 8.02 -13.61
C SER A 343 84.03 8.27 -12.32
N ASP A 344 85.17 7.59 -12.23
CA ASP A 344 86.29 7.63 -11.29
C ASP A 344 86.19 6.84 -9.98
#